data_AF-A0A7V4HDF1-F1
#
_entry.id   AF-A0A7V4HDF1-F1
#
_cell.length_a   1.000
_cell.length_b   1.000
_cell.length_c   1.000
_cell.angle_alpha   90.00
_cell.angle_beta   90.00
_cell.angle_gamma   90.00
#
_symmetry.space_group_name_H-M   'P 1'
#
loop_
_entity.id
_entity.type
_entity.pdbx_description
1 polymer ?
#
loop_
_entity_poly.entity_id
_entity_poly.type
_entity_poly.pdbx_seq_one_letter_code
_entity_poly.pdbx_strand_id
1 'polypeptide(L)'
;MTCLNPGDEILAYVTIDTLKHSPEYARNYVNRRVSKGIRLRGIYNNTPELQQYLANNKGELRTSKVISEKKFPIHNEINIYANKIIINTYHPGPFGIMIESKEAAETQRTIFELAWQGIPNTT
;
A
#
# COMPACT_ATOMS: atom_id res chain seq x y z
N MET A 1 -20.44 -5.43 -8.19
CA MET A 1 -19.37 -4.96 -7.28
C MET A 1 -18.28 -6.02 -7.27
N THR A 2 -17.12 -5.73 -7.84
CA THR A 2 -16.00 -6.70 -7.89
C THR A 2 -15.28 -6.70 -6.53
N CYS A 3 -15.27 -7.85 -5.87
CA CYS A 3 -14.62 -8.08 -4.57
C CYS A 3 -13.27 -8.77 -4.75
N LEU A 4 -12.39 -8.65 -3.75
CA LEU A 4 -11.13 -9.38 -3.69
C LEU A 4 -11.34 -10.84 -3.26
N ASN A 5 -10.62 -11.73 -3.92
CA ASN A 5 -10.57 -13.16 -3.68
C ASN A 5 -9.18 -13.59 -3.18
N PRO A 6 -9.04 -14.78 -2.58
CA PRO A 6 -7.74 -15.34 -2.25
C PRO A 6 -6.81 -15.41 -3.48
N GLY A 7 -5.57 -14.97 -3.33
CA GLY A 7 -4.58 -14.89 -4.41
C GLY A 7 -4.56 -13.54 -5.15
N ASP A 8 -5.60 -12.73 -5.03
CA ASP A 8 -5.62 -11.37 -5.57
C ASP A 8 -4.53 -10.50 -4.92
N GLU A 9 -4.23 -9.39 -5.59
CA GLU A 9 -3.18 -8.46 -5.20
C GLU A 9 -3.74 -7.04 -4.99
N ILE A 10 -3.21 -6.39 -3.96
CA ILE A 10 -3.34 -4.95 -3.74
C ILE A 10 -2.00 -4.29 -4.07
N LEU A 11 -2.03 -3.24 -4.87
CA LEU A 11 -0.88 -2.37 -5.10
C LEU A 11 -1.04 -1.12 -4.24
N ALA A 12 0.01 -0.70 -3.55
CA ALA A 12 -0.09 0.39 -2.61
C ALA A 12 1.10 1.35 -2.61
N TYR A 13 0.80 2.65 -2.58
CA TYR A 13 1.70 3.67 -2.06
C TYR A 13 1.35 3.86 -0.60
N VAL A 14 2.31 3.65 0.30
CA VAL A 14 2.00 3.51 1.73
C VAL A 14 2.67 4.62 2.54
N THR A 15 1.85 5.39 3.25
CA THR A 15 2.32 6.27 4.32
C THR A 15 2.44 5.48 5.63
N ILE A 16 3.37 5.92 6.48
CA ILE A 16 3.54 5.37 7.83
C ILE A 16 2.56 5.98 8.85
N ASP A 17 1.73 6.95 8.44
CA ASP A 17 0.82 7.65 9.35
C ASP A 17 -0.16 6.68 10.04
N THR A 18 -0.65 5.67 9.33
CA THR A 18 -1.51 4.63 9.91
C THR A 18 -0.81 3.89 11.05
N LEU A 19 0.49 3.63 10.92
CA LEU A 19 1.29 2.98 11.97
C LEU A 19 1.53 3.91 13.15
N LYS A 20 1.80 5.19 12.88
CA LYS A 20 2.06 6.21 13.91
C LYS A 20 0.82 6.54 14.73
N HIS A 21 -0.34 6.63 14.09
CA HIS A 21 -1.55 7.18 14.69
C HIS A 21 -2.63 6.14 14.96
N SER A 22 -2.56 4.94 14.36
CA SER A 22 -3.54 3.88 14.53
C SER A 22 -2.92 2.47 14.41
N PRO A 23 -1.93 2.13 15.25
CA PRO A 23 -1.16 0.88 15.15
C PRO A 23 -2.02 -0.39 15.30
N GLU A 24 -3.07 -0.34 16.11
CA GLU A 24 -4.01 -1.47 16.25
C GLU A 24 -4.80 -1.70 14.95
N TYR A 25 -5.28 -0.62 14.32
CA TYR A 25 -5.96 -0.70 13.03
C TYR A 25 -5.03 -1.29 11.96
N ALA A 26 -3.77 -0.84 11.89
CA ALA A 26 -2.80 -1.39 10.95
C ALA A 26 -2.59 -2.90 11.15
N ARG A 27 -2.43 -3.35 12.41
CA ARG A 27 -2.28 -4.77 12.75
C ARG A 27 -3.52 -5.59 12.36
N ASN A 28 -4.71 -5.10 12.70
CA ASN A 28 -5.97 -5.75 12.37
C ASN A 28 -6.20 -5.83 10.86
N TYR A 29 -5.83 -4.79 10.11
CA TYR A 29 -5.86 -4.79 8.64
C TYR A 29 -4.95 -5.86 8.06
N VAL A 30 -3.68 -5.92 8.50
CA VAL A 30 -2.71 -6.93 8.02
C VAL A 30 -3.24 -8.35 8.30
N ASN A 31 -3.69 -8.62 9.53
CA ASN A 31 -4.21 -9.94 9.91
C ASN A 31 -5.41 -10.35 9.03
N ARG A 32 -6.37 -9.44 8.81
CA ARG A 32 -7.54 -9.69 7.96
C ARG A 32 -7.18 -9.90 6.49
N ARG A 33 -6.18 -9.19 5.98
CA ARG A 33 -5.72 -9.35 4.59
C ARG A 33 -5.01 -10.69 4.41
N VAL A 34 -4.13 -11.05 5.34
CA VAL A 34 -3.36 -12.29 5.32
C VAL A 34 -4.26 -13.51 5.48
N SER A 35 -5.24 -13.47 6.39
CA SER A 35 -6.19 -14.58 6.56
C SER A 35 -7.05 -14.86 5.32
N LYS A 36 -7.20 -13.86 4.45
CA LYS A 36 -7.86 -13.98 3.14
C LYS A 36 -6.92 -14.38 2.00
N GLY A 37 -5.63 -14.57 2.27
CA GLY A 37 -4.64 -14.91 1.23
C GLY A 37 -4.42 -13.79 0.20
N ILE A 38 -4.66 -12.53 0.57
CA ILE A 38 -4.52 -11.37 -0.33
C ILE A 38 -3.09 -10.85 -0.25
N ARG A 39 -2.43 -10.76 -1.40
CA ARG A 39 -1.06 -10.28 -1.52
C ARG A 39 -1.02 -8.76 -1.57
N LEU A 40 0.10 -8.17 -1.14
CA LEU A 40 0.32 -6.73 -1.22
C LEU A 40 1.70 -6.41 -1.80
N ARG A 41 1.74 -5.58 -2.84
CA ARG A 41 2.96 -4.86 -3.26
C ARG A 41 2.89 -3.43 -2.80
N GLY A 42 3.85 -3.01 -1.97
CA GLY A 42 3.85 -1.69 -1.36
C GLY A 42 5.13 -0.92 -1.64
N ILE A 43 4.99 0.35 -2.02
CA ILE A 43 6.09 1.32 -2.08
C ILE A 43 6.03 2.18 -0.82
N TYR A 44 7.12 2.20 -0.08
CA TYR A 44 7.23 2.84 1.25
C TYR A 44 8.32 3.90 1.27
N ASN A 45 8.11 4.98 2.02
CA ASN A 45 9.21 5.88 2.35
C ASN A 45 10.13 5.30 3.42
N ASN A 46 11.45 5.41 3.24
CA ASN A 46 12.43 4.95 4.21
C ASN A 46 12.42 5.81 5.48
N THR A 47 11.68 5.37 6.50
CA THR A 47 11.67 6.00 7.83
C THR A 47 12.28 5.07 8.88
N PRO A 48 12.75 5.58 10.03
CA PRO A 48 13.31 4.75 11.09
C PRO A 48 12.35 3.64 11.58
N GLU A 49 11.04 3.93 11.61
CA GLU A 49 10.01 3.00 12.08
C GLU A 49 9.70 1.88 11.05
N LEU A 50 10.08 2.07 9.79
CA LEU A 50 9.75 1.14 8.70
C LEU A 50 10.45 -0.21 8.83
N GLN A 51 11.69 -0.23 9.30
CA GLN A 51 12.51 -1.46 9.33
C GLN A 51 11.85 -2.56 10.17
N GLN A 52 11.33 -2.22 11.34
CA GLN A 52 10.62 -3.17 12.20
C GLN A 52 9.28 -3.60 11.58
N TYR A 53 8.56 -2.67 10.94
CA TYR A 53 7.29 -2.97 10.29
C TYR A 53 7.44 -3.94 9.12
N LEU A 54 8.53 -3.83 8.34
CA LEU A 54 8.78 -4.68 7.18
C LEU A 54 9.45 -6.02 7.51
N ALA A 55 9.82 -6.26 8.78
CA ALA A 55 10.55 -7.45 9.20
C ALA A 55 9.86 -8.77 8.82
N ASN A 56 8.52 -8.80 8.75
CA ASN A 56 7.75 -10.00 8.42
C ASN A 56 7.04 -9.91 7.05
N ASN A 57 7.69 -9.34 6.03
CA ASN A 57 7.11 -9.24 4.69
C ASN A 57 6.54 -10.57 4.16
N LYS A 58 7.30 -11.67 4.27
CA LYS A 58 6.88 -12.98 3.77
C LYS A 58 5.64 -13.51 4.50
N GLY A 59 5.65 -13.47 5.84
CA GLY A 59 4.50 -13.93 6.64
C GLY A 59 3.27 -13.04 6.47
N GLU A 60 3.47 -11.76 6.14
CA GLU A 60 2.40 -10.81 5.86
C GLU A 60 1.97 -10.79 4.39
N LEU A 61 2.40 -11.76 3.56
CA LEU A 61 2.10 -11.80 2.12
C LEU A 61 2.37 -10.46 1.42
N ARG A 62 3.47 -9.81 1.81
CA ARG A 62 3.85 -8.48 1.38
C ARG A 62 5.19 -8.51 0.65
N THR A 63 5.26 -7.79 -0.46
CA THR A 63 6.51 -7.43 -1.13
C THR A 63 6.65 -5.93 -1.08
N SER A 64 7.78 -5.43 -0.59
CA SER A 64 7.98 -4.01 -0.36
C SER A 64 9.16 -3.50 -1.16
N LYS A 65 9.01 -2.29 -1.72
CA LYS A 65 10.13 -1.47 -2.17
C LYS A 65 10.18 -0.20 -1.35
N VAL A 66 11.39 0.27 -1.08
CA VAL A 66 11.63 1.42 -0.20
C VAL A 66 12.29 2.54 -1.00
N ILE A 67 11.76 3.76 -0.87
CA ILE A 67 12.23 4.95 -1.58
C ILE A 67 12.63 6.05 -0.59
N SER A 68 13.46 7.00 -1.04
CA SER A 68 13.87 8.14 -0.23
C SER A 68 12.68 9.09 0.00
N GLU A 69 12.29 9.27 1.27
CA GLU A 69 11.28 10.26 1.68
C GLU A 69 11.65 11.68 1.21
N LYS A 70 12.92 12.05 1.32
CA LYS A 70 13.42 13.36 0.91
C LYS A 70 13.25 13.63 -0.59
N LYS A 71 13.40 12.62 -1.44
CA LYS A 71 13.28 12.78 -2.91
C LYS A 71 11.86 12.55 -3.41
N PHE A 72 11.13 11.62 -2.79
CA PHE A 72 9.84 11.13 -3.25
C PHE A 72 8.89 10.94 -2.06
N PRO A 73 8.43 12.03 -1.42
CA PRO A 73 7.57 11.93 -0.26
C PRO A 73 6.20 11.36 -0.64
N ILE A 74 5.69 10.41 0.15
CA ILE A 74 4.33 9.86 0.05
C ILE A 74 3.51 10.50 1.18
N HIS A 75 2.58 11.37 0.82
CA HIS A 75 1.77 12.13 1.78
C HIS A 75 0.41 11.51 2.09
N ASN A 76 0.00 10.51 1.32
CA ASN A 76 -1.28 9.83 1.46
C ASN A 76 -1.12 8.35 1.07
N GLU A 77 -2.00 7.51 1.59
CA GLU A 77 -2.03 6.09 1.23
C GLU A 77 -2.92 5.89 0.01
N ILE A 78 -2.40 5.25 -1.02
CA ILE A 78 -3.17 4.93 -2.22
C ILE A 78 -3.17 3.41 -2.38
N ASN A 79 -4.34 2.77 -2.31
CA ASN A 79 -4.53 1.35 -2.54
C ASN A 79 -5.29 1.11 -3.85
N ILE A 80 -4.78 0.21 -4.68
CA ILE A 80 -5.35 -0.12 -5.99
C ILE A 80 -5.66 -1.61 -5.99
N TYR A 81 -6.92 -1.95 -6.23
CA TYR A 81 -7.36 -3.34 -6.22
C TYR A 81 -8.67 -3.50 -6.98
N ALA A 82 -8.89 -4.64 -7.63
CA ALA A 82 -10.07 -4.86 -8.48
C ALA A 82 -10.36 -3.62 -9.37
N ASN A 83 -11.59 -3.12 -9.45
CA ASN A 83 -11.88 -1.89 -10.21
C ASN A 83 -11.88 -0.63 -9.33
N LYS A 84 -11.11 -0.63 -8.23
CA LYS A 84 -11.15 0.40 -7.20
C LYS A 84 -9.78 1.03 -6.95
N ILE A 85 -9.82 2.32 -6.66
CA ILE A 85 -8.72 3.10 -6.09
C ILE A 85 -9.24 3.70 -4.79
N ILE A 86 -8.50 3.51 -3.70
CA ILE A 86 -8.73 4.22 -2.44
C ILE A 86 -7.56 5.14 -2.20
N ILE A 87 -7.83 6.41 -1.94
CA ILE A 87 -6.85 7.40 -1.51
C ILE A 87 -7.24 7.84 -0.10
N ASN A 88 -6.38 7.60 0.88
CA ASN A 88 -6.59 7.99 2.27
C ASN A 88 -5.53 9.00 2.70
N THR A 89 -5.97 10.14 3.21
CA THR A 89 -5.14 11.10 3.92
C THR A 89 -5.47 10.96 5.40
N TYR A 90 -4.46 10.78 6.25
CA TYR A 90 -4.66 10.59 7.70
C TYR A 90 -4.47 11.88 8.50
N HIS A 91 -3.57 12.76 8.06
CA HIS A 91 -3.26 14.03 8.72
C HIS A 91 -3.09 15.17 7.71
N PRO A 92 -3.34 16.43 8.11
CA PRO A 92 -3.86 16.89 9.42
C PRO A 92 -5.39 16.78 9.55
N GLY A 93 -6.11 16.55 8.46
CA GLY A 93 -7.56 16.33 8.43
C GLY A 93 -7.86 15.01 7.74
N PRO A 94 -8.27 13.95 8.46
CA PRO A 94 -8.44 12.64 7.85
C PRO A 94 -9.62 12.63 6.88
N PHE A 95 -9.37 12.21 5.64
CA PHE A 95 -10.42 11.97 4.65
C PHE A 95 -10.00 10.87 3.67
N GLY A 96 -10.99 10.26 3.04
CA GLY A 96 -10.79 9.21 2.06
C GLY A 96 -11.58 9.47 0.78
N ILE A 97 -11.01 9.08 -0.35
CA ILE A 97 -11.67 9.09 -1.66
C ILE A 97 -11.64 7.65 -2.19
N MET A 98 -12.80 7.13 -2.58
CA MET A 98 -12.91 5.87 -3.29
C MET A 98 -13.42 6.12 -4.70
N ILE A 99 -12.69 5.62 -5.70
CA ILE A 99 -13.08 5.67 -7.10
C ILE A 99 -13.30 4.23 -7.57
N GLU A 100 -14.51 3.91 -8.04
CA GLU A 100 -14.82 2.63 -8.68
C GLU A 100 -14.96 2.84 -10.20
N SER A 101 -13.88 2.58 -10.94
CA SER A 101 -13.82 2.58 -12.40
C SER A 101 -12.71 1.62 -12.83
N LYS A 102 -13.04 0.76 -13.80
CA LYS A 102 -12.07 -0.21 -14.33
C LYS A 102 -10.92 0.53 -15.02
N GLU A 103 -11.25 1.50 -15.86
CA GLU A 103 -10.31 2.28 -16.68
C GLU A 103 -9.37 3.11 -15.81
N ALA A 104 -9.91 3.77 -14.78
CA ALA A 104 -9.11 4.53 -13.83
C ALA A 104 -8.17 3.60 -13.04
N ALA A 105 -8.69 2.48 -12.53
CA ALA A 105 -7.89 1.51 -11.78
C ALA A 105 -6.80 0.89 -12.66
N GLU A 106 -7.06 0.57 -13.92
CA GLU A 106 -6.07 0.02 -14.86
C GLU A 106 -4.96 1.04 -15.16
N THR A 107 -5.33 2.31 -15.39
CA THR A 107 -4.35 3.39 -15.57
C THR A 107 -3.49 3.57 -14.32
N GLN A 108 -4.11 3.57 -13.14
CA GLN A 108 -3.39 3.72 -11.88
C GLN A 108 -2.45 2.52 -11.61
N ARG A 109 -2.82 1.30 -12.02
CA ARG A 109 -1.88 0.15 -11.99
C ARG A 109 -0.68 0.38 -12.89
N THR A 110 -0.87 0.89 -14.10
CA THR A 110 0.25 1.23 -15.00
C THR A 110 1.21 2.23 -14.35
N ILE A 111 0.67 3.28 -13.71
CA ILE A 111 1.48 4.27 -12.96
C ILE A 111 2.25 3.59 -11.82
N PHE A 112 1.60 2.69 -11.08
CA PHE A 112 2.26 1.91 -10.05
C PHE A 112 3.39 1.04 -10.62
N GLU A 113 3.16 0.32 -11.71
CA GLU A 113 4.17 -0.55 -12.31
C GLU A 113 5.38 0.23 -12.85
N LEU A 114 5.15 1.39 -13.45
CA LEU A 114 6.24 2.28 -13.89
C LEU A 114 7.11 2.70 -12.71
N ALA A 115 6.49 3.12 -11.60
CA ALA A 115 7.21 3.45 -10.38
C ALA A 115 7.92 2.22 -9.79
N TRP A 116 7.22 1.08 -9.73
CA TRP A 116 7.73 -0.17 -9.17
C TRP A 116 8.97 -0.68 -9.92
N GLN A 117 8.95 -0.66 -11.25
CA GLN A 117 10.06 -1.09 -12.09
C GLN A 117 11.23 -0.12 -12.05
N GLY A 118 10.96 1.19 -11.90
CA GLY A 118 11.99 2.22 -11.77
C GLY A 118 12.77 2.16 -10.46
N ILE A 119 12.26 1.50 -9.43
CA ILE A 119 12.96 1.31 -8.16
C ILE A 119 13.87 0.07 -8.28
N PRO A 120 15.21 0.21 -8.09
CA PRO A 120 16.12 -0.92 -8.15
C PRO A 120 15.73 -2.04 -7.19
N ASN A 121 15.87 -3.29 -7.62
CA ASN A 121 15.76 -4.41 -6.69
C ASN A 121 16.97 -4.36 -5.75
N THR A 122 16.72 -4.34 -4.45
CA THR A 122 17.79 -4.49 -3.46
C THR A 122 18.19 -5.96 -3.48
N THR A 123 19.38 -6.25 -4.01
CA THR A 123 20.04 -7.57 -3.94
C THR A 123 20.33 -7.97 -2.50
#